data_AF-A0A846XQ84-F1
#
_entry.id   AF-A0A846XQ84-F1
#
_cell.length_a   1.000
_cell.length_b   1.000
_cell.length_c   1.000
_cell.angle_alpha   90.00
_cell.angle_beta   90.00
_cell.angle_gamma   90.00
#
_symmetry.space_group_name_H-M   'P 1'
#
loop_
_entity.id
_entity.type
_entity.pdbx_description
1 polymer ?
#
loop_
_entity_poly.entity_id
_entity_poly.type
_entity_poly.pdbx_seq_one_letter_code
_entity_poly.pdbx_strand_id
1 'polypeptide(L)' 'MEQTLRIDGHLYRLLGAAPLSTKSRACYGKRRYTLERVADGSVWESFGARLNPAAELVRRIE' A
#
# COMPACT_ATOMS: atom_id res chain seq x y z
N MET A 1 -13.64 6.16 4.70
CA MET A 1 -13.84 4.99 3.82
C MET A 1 -12.87 3.91 4.26
N GLU A 2 -13.36 2.90 4.99
CA GLU A 2 -12.55 1.71 5.29
C GLU A 2 -12.53 0.82 4.06
N GLN A 3 -11.47 0.97 3.24
CA GLN A 3 -11.30 0.17 2.03
C GLN A 3 -10.43 -1.04 2.37
N THR A 4 -11.00 -2.24 2.29
CA THR A 4 -10.25 -3.50 2.47
C THR A 4 -9.97 -4.13 1.11
N LEU A 5 -8.81 -4.79 0.97
CA LEU A 5 -8.49 -5.60 -0.19
C LEU A 5 -7.74 -6.88 0.17
N ARG A 6 -7.83 -7.87 -0.71
CA ARG A 6 -7.01 -9.09 -0.61
C ARG A 6 -5.77 -8.93 -1.49
N ILE A 7 -4.60 -9.14 -0.91
CA ILE A 7 -3.30 -9.19 -1.60
C ILE A 7 -2.62 -10.47 -1.18
N ASP A 8 -2.19 -11.28 -2.15
CA ASP A 8 -1.51 -12.56 -1.90
C ASP A 8 -2.24 -13.45 -0.88
N GLY A 9 -3.57 -13.55 -1.01
CA GLY A 9 -4.43 -14.35 -0.11
C GLY A 9 -4.68 -13.74 1.28
N HIS A 10 -4.01 -12.66 1.66
CA HIS A 10 -4.19 -11.99 2.95
C HIS A 10 -5.10 -10.76 2.84
N LEU A 11 -5.91 -10.50 3.89
CA LEU A 11 -6.77 -9.32 3.95
C LEU A 11 -6.03 -8.13 4.56
N TYR A 12 -6.06 -7.00 3.86
CA TYR A 12 -5.47 -5.74 4.26
C TYR A 12 -6.50 -4.63 4.32
N ARG A 13 -6.34 -3.73 5.28
CA ARG A 13 -7.06 -2.46 5.38
C ARG A 13 -6.17 -1.33 4.87
N LEU A 14 -6.71 -0.48 4.00
CA LEU A 14 -6.03 0.73 3.55
C LEU A 14 -6.05 1.81 4.65
N LEU A 15 -4.88 2.16 5.16
CA LEU A 15 -4.71 3.24 6.14
C LEU A 15 -4.50 4.60 5.46
N GLY A 16 -3.83 4.63 4.30
CA GLY A 16 -3.56 5.89 3.61
C GLY A 16 -2.89 5.73 2.24
N ALA A 17 -2.93 6.80 1.45
CA ALA A 17 -2.29 6.84 0.14
C ALA A 17 -1.69 8.23 -0.15
N ALA A 18 -0.36 8.31 -0.28
CA ALA A 18 0.37 9.54 -0.57
C ALA A 18 1.11 9.47 -1.92
N PRO A 19 1.42 10.59 -2.59
CA PRO A 19 2.32 10.57 -3.75
C PRO A 19 3.67 9.94 -3.39
N LEU A 20 4.21 9.09 -4.27
CA LEU A 20 5.50 8.43 -4.01
C LEU A 20 6.65 9.44 -3.92
N SER A 21 6.66 10.41 -4.84
CA SER A 21 7.55 11.56 -4.83
C SER A 21 6.92 12.68 -5.65
N THR A 22 6.99 13.90 -5.14
CA THR A 22 6.61 15.12 -5.87
C THR A 22 7.78 15.74 -6.65
N LYS A 23 9.01 15.27 -6.40
CA LYS A 23 10.25 15.85 -6.96
C LYS A 23 10.77 15.11 -8.19
N SER A 24 10.43 13.82 -8.35
CA SER A 24 10.90 12.98 -9.46
C SER A 24 9.79 12.73 -10.48
N ARG A 25 10.02 13.14 -11.74
CA ARG A 25 9.09 12.87 -12.86
C ARG A 25 8.87 11.36 -13.09
N ALA A 26 9.87 10.51 -12.81
CA ALA A 26 9.75 9.05 -12.93
C ALA A 26 8.74 8.44 -11.94
N CYS A 27 8.35 9.20 -10.92
CA CYS A 27 7.37 8.82 -9.92
C CYS A 27 6.02 9.53 -10.09
N TYR A 28 5.84 10.33 -11.13
CA TYR A 28 4.55 11.01 -11.37
C TYR A 28 3.42 9.99 -11.55
N GLY A 29 2.30 10.26 -10.89
CA GLY A 29 1.16 9.34 -10.85
C GLY A 29 1.35 8.11 -9.97
N LYS A 30 2.56 7.83 -9.44
CA LYS A 30 2.81 6.75 -8.50
C LYS A 30 2.51 7.21 -7.07
N ARG A 31 1.96 6.30 -6.29
CA ARG A 31 1.56 6.49 -4.90
C ARG A 31 2.23 5.45 -4.02
N ARG A 32 2.40 5.81 -2.76
CA ARG A 32 2.70 4.91 -1.65
C ARG A 32 1.40 4.66 -0.90
N TYR A 33 1.05 3.40 -0.75
CA TYR A 33 -0.12 2.93 0.00
C TYR A 33 0.36 2.35 1.32
N THR A 34 -0.22 2.82 2.42
CA THR A 34 0.00 2.25 3.76
C THR A 34 -1.14 1.32 4.10
N LEU A 35 -0.81 0.09 4.47
CA LEU A 35 -1.75 -1.02 4.65
C LEU A 35 -1.55 -1.64 6.03
N GLU A 36 -2.63 -2.04 6.67
CA GLU A 36 -2.62 -2.84 7.89
C GLU A 36 -3.12 -4.24 7.54
N ARG A 37 -2.35 -5.27 7.88
CA ARG A 37 -2.82 -6.65 7.74
C ARG A 37 -3.84 -6.94 8.83
N VAL A 38 -5.06 -7.33 8.44
CA VAL A 38 -6.18 -7.53 9.39
C VAL A 38 -5.90 -8.67 10.39
N ALA A 39 -5.11 -9.67 9.99
CA ALA A 39 -4.86 -10.85 10.82
C ALA A 39 -3.96 -10.59 12.04
N ASP A 40 -2.99 -9.69 11.92
CA ASP A 40 -1.94 -9.50 12.92
C ASP A 40 -1.61 -8.01 13.22
N GLY A 41 -2.31 -7.08 12.57
CA GLY A 41 -2.12 -5.64 12.75
C GLY A 41 -0.81 -5.09 12.17
N SER A 42 0.01 -5.91 11.50
CA SER A 42 1.28 -5.43 10.95
C SER A 42 1.07 -4.41 9.83
N VAL A 43 1.95 -3.41 9.80
CA VAL A 43 1.91 -2.34 8.79
C VAL A 43 2.82 -2.70 7.61
N TRP A 44 2.28 -2.51 6.41
CA TRP A 44 2.93 -2.77 5.13
C TRP A 44 2.79 -1.57 4.21
N GLU A 45 3.72 -1.44 3.27
CA GLU A 45 3.70 -0.44 2.23
C GLU A 45 3.63 -1.11 0.85
N SER A 46 2.88 -0.50 -0.07
CA SER A 46 2.87 -0.86 -1.49
C SER A 46 3.07 0.37 -2.35
N PHE A 47 3.63 0.19 -3.55
CA PHE A 47 4.06 1.28 -4.42
C PHE A 47 3.55 1.08 -5.84
N GLY A 48 2.89 2.07 -6.41
CA GLY A 48 2.38 1.97 -7.77
C GLY A 48 1.36 3.05 -8.10
N ALA A 49 0.89 3.07 -9.34
CA ALA A 49 -0.13 4.04 -9.76
C ALA A 49 -1.51 3.74 -9.13
N ARG A 50 -1.79 2.45 -8.89
CA ARG A 50 -3.02 1.94 -8.29
C ARG A 50 -2.72 0.74 -7.41
N LEU A 51 -3.50 0.58 -6.35
CA LEU A 51 -3.47 -0.60 -5.51
C LEU A 51 -4.30 -1.71 -6.13
N ASN A 52 -3.75 -2.93 -6.18
CA ASN A 52 -4.41 -4.08 -6.79
C ASN A 52 -4.03 -5.39 -6.05
N PRO A 53 -4.74 -6.50 -6.30
CA PRO A 53 -4.50 -7.77 -5.59
C PRO A 53 -3.13 -8.43 -5.82
N ALA A 54 -2.40 -8.03 -6.86
CA ALA A 54 -1.07 -8.53 -7.20
C ALA A 54 0.04 -7.52 -6.82
N ALA A 55 -0.27 -6.52 -6.00
CA ALA A 55 0.68 -5.50 -5.62
C ALA A 55 1.78 -6.06 -4.72
N GLU A 56 3.03 -5.67 -4.99
CA GLU A 56 4.16 -6.01 -4.13
C GLU A 56 4.03 -5.29 -2.77
N LEU A 57 4.39 -5.99 -1.71
CA LEU A 57 4.27 -5.53 -0.33
C LEU A 57 5.62 -5.54 0.37
N VAL A 58 5.94 -4.43 1.04
CA VAL A 58 7.13 -4.29 1.88
C VAL A 58 6.68 -4.08 3.32
N ARG A 59 7.12 -4.93 4.24
CA ARG A 59 6.79 -4.79 5.65
C ARG A 59 7.52 -3.59 6.24
N ARG A 60 6.80 -2.73 6.97
CA ARG A 60 7.43 -1.71 7.82
C ARG A 60 7.96 -2.41 9.07
N ILE A 61 9.28 -2.34 9.26
CA ILE A 61 9.92 -2.71 10.51
C ILE A 61 10.16 -1.39 11.23
N GLU A 62 9.47 -1.19 12.34
CA GLU A 62 9.78 -0.13 13.30
C GLU A 62 10.76 -0.65 14.34
#